data_AF-A0A1F5UXZ6-F1
#
_entry.id   AF-A0A1F5UXZ6-F1
#
_cell.length_a   1.000
_cell.length_b   1.000
_cell.length_c   1.000
_cell.angle_alpha   90.00
_cell.angle_beta   90.00
_cell.angle_gamma   90.00
#
_symmetry.space_group_name_H-M   'P 1'
#
loop_
_entity.id
_entity.type
_entity.pdbx_description
1 polymer ?
#
loop_
_entity_poly.entity_id
_entity_poly.type
_entity_poly.pdbx_seq_one_letter_code
_entity_poly.pdbx_strand_id
1 'polypeptide(L)'
;MAKTIELHVEERKRGTRCCESLLKLQFDVEEARQLSTDLQALAHPVRLRILDILASNEGVVCVCDLQETLPVKQPTISHHLKLLRDAGLIDCERQGLWAYYFIRRDVLRELGTRVTQGLKALM
;
A
#
# COMPACT_ATOMS: atom_id res chain seq x y z
N MET A 1 -11.93 -19.70 -13.93
CA MET A 1 -12.36 -19.81 -15.35
C MET A 1 -11.80 -18.61 -16.08
N ALA A 2 -10.87 -18.81 -17.02
CA ALA A 2 -10.32 -17.70 -17.80
C ALA A 2 -11.39 -17.24 -18.79
N LYS A 3 -11.80 -15.97 -18.70
CA LYS A 3 -12.69 -15.34 -19.67
C LYS A 3 -11.82 -15.04 -20.89
N THR A 4 -11.95 -15.83 -21.96
CA THR A 4 -11.29 -15.52 -23.23
C THR A 4 -11.87 -14.21 -23.75
N ILE A 5 -11.03 -13.19 -23.90
CA ILE A 5 -11.42 -11.91 -24.48
C ILE A 5 -11.30 -12.08 -25.99
N GLU A 6 -12.43 -12.14 -26.71
CA GLU A 6 -12.43 -12.08 -28.17
C GLU A 6 -12.06 -10.64 -28.60
N LEU A 7 -10.83 -10.49 -29.09
CA LEU A 7 -10.29 -9.21 -29.53
C LEU A 7 -10.59 -9.02 -31.02
N HIS A 8 -11.62 -8.24 -31.33
CA HIS A 8 -11.84 -7.74 -32.69
C HIS A 8 -10.98 -6.49 -32.92
N VAL A 9 -9.83 -6.67 -33.59
CA VAL A 9 -8.91 -5.59 -33.93
C VAL A 9 -8.93 -5.37 -35.45
N GLU A 10 -9.32 -4.18 -35.89
CA GLU A 10 -9.27 -3.80 -37.30
C GLU A 10 -7.81 -3.68 -37.80
N GLU A 11 -7.60 -3.95 -39.10
CA GLU A 11 -6.28 -3.95 -39.73
C GLU A 11 -5.67 -2.53 -39.75
N ARG A 12 -4.53 -2.36 -39.09
CA ARG A 12 -3.86 -1.05 -38.94
C ARG A 12 -3.17 -0.65 -40.25
N LYS A 13 -3.50 0.52 -40.80
CA LYS A 13 -2.79 1.07 -41.97
C LYS A 13 -1.42 1.62 -41.57
N ARG A 14 -0.39 1.26 -42.34
CA ARG A 14 0.99 1.75 -42.14
C ARG A 14 1.04 3.25 -42.47
N GLY A 15 1.56 4.08 -41.57
CA GLY A 15 1.71 5.53 -41.78
C GLY A 15 0.56 6.40 -41.25
N THR A 16 -0.54 5.83 -40.75
CA THR A 16 -1.54 6.58 -39.98
C THR A 16 -1.16 6.65 -38.51
N ARG A 17 -1.50 7.75 -37.80
CA ARG A 17 -1.39 7.77 -36.33
C ARG A 17 -2.21 6.59 -35.81
N CYS A 18 -1.55 5.71 -35.07
CA CYS A 18 -2.07 4.39 -34.69
C CYS A 18 -3.41 4.45 -33.95
N CYS A 19 -3.73 5.59 -33.30
CA CYS A 19 -4.97 5.80 -32.55
C CYS A 19 -5.29 7.31 -32.54
N GLU A 20 -6.47 7.71 -33.02
CA GLU A 20 -7.13 8.88 -32.46
C GLU A 20 -7.48 8.52 -31.00
N SER A 21 -7.31 9.45 -30.06
CA SER A 21 -7.34 9.14 -28.62
C SER A 21 -8.76 8.80 -28.12
N LEU A 22 -9.21 7.59 -28.43
CA LEU A 22 -10.48 7.01 -27.99
C LEU A 22 -10.41 6.47 -26.54
N LEU A 23 -9.25 6.59 -25.89
CA LEU A 23 -9.04 6.12 -24.52
C LEU A 23 -9.60 7.13 -23.53
N LYS A 24 -10.50 6.66 -22.67
CA LYS A 24 -11.00 7.39 -21.50
C LYS A 24 -10.19 6.97 -20.28
N LEU A 25 -9.61 7.93 -19.58
CA LEU A 25 -8.98 7.70 -18.28
C LEU A 25 -10.04 7.86 -17.18
N GLN A 26 -10.04 6.94 -16.21
CA GLN A 26 -10.96 6.98 -15.06
C GLN A 26 -10.39 7.78 -13.88
N PHE A 27 -9.07 8.02 -13.89
CA PHE A 27 -8.39 8.85 -12.91
C PHE A 27 -7.74 10.02 -13.61
N ASP A 28 -7.76 11.18 -12.96
CA ASP A 28 -6.81 12.23 -13.30
C ASP A 28 -5.40 11.91 -12.73
N VAL A 29 -4.44 12.76 -13.07
CA VAL A 29 -3.03 12.56 -12.67
C VAL A 29 -2.86 12.65 -11.15
N GLU A 30 -3.59 13.53 -10.48
CA GLU A 30 -3.45 13.76 -9.04
C GLU A 30 -4.14 12.66 -8.22
N GLU A 31 -5.32 12.23 -8.64
CA GLU A 31 -6.02 11.06 -8.08
C GLU A 31 -5.16 9.81 -8.19
N ALA A 32 -4.58 9.55 -9.37
CA ALA A 32 -3.70 8.42 -9.58
C ALA A 32 -2.44 8.51 -8.71
N ARG A 33 -1.86 9.70 -8.56
CA ARG A 33 -0.70 9.95 -7.71
C ARG A 33 -1.02 9.71 -6.24
N GLN A 34 -2.13 10.25 -5.75
CA GLN A 34 -2.58 10.10 -4.37
C GLN A 34 -2.86 8.62 -4.04
N LEU A 35 -3.59 7.92 -4.90
CA LEU A 35 -3.87 6.48 -4.72
C LEU A 35 -2.58 5.65 -4.75
N SER A 36 -1.64 5.99 -5.64
CA SER A 36 -0.32 5.35 -5.68
C SER A 36 0.45 5.54 -4.38
N THR A 37 0.49 6.76 -3.84
CA THR A 37 1.14 7.04 -2.55
C THR A 37 0.50 6.26 -1.40
N ASP A 38 -0.84 6.26 -1.34
CA ASP A 38 -1.62 5.51 -0.35
C ASP A 38 -1.29 3.99 -0.41
N LEU A 39 -1.25 3.42 -1.61
CA LEU A 39 -0.92 2.00 -1.83
C LEU A 39 0.56 1.70 -1.54
N GLN A 40 1.48 2.60 -1.88
CA GLN A 40 2.91 2.42 -1.65
C GLN A 40 3.24 2.25 -0.17
N ALA A 41 2.51 2.91 0.72
CA ALA A 41 2.67 2.71 2.16
C ALA A 41 2.46 1.23 2.57
N LEU A 42 1.56 0.51 1.90
CA LEU A 42 1.21 -0.88 2.20
C LEU A 42 1.91 -1.91 1.30
N ALA A 43 2.35 -1.53 0.10
CA ALA A 43 2.85 -2.41 -0.95
C ALA A 43 4.27 -2.99 -0.67
N HIS A 44 4.45 -3.66 0.47
CA HIS A 44 5.64 -4.42 0.78
C HIS A 44 5.33 -5.56 1.76
N PRO A 45 5.82 -6.79 1.51
CA PRO A 45 5.47 -7.96 2.32
C PRO A 45 5.86 -7.81 3.79
N VAL A 46 7.04 -7.23 4.08
CA VAL A 46 7.47 -7.01 5.47
C VAL A 46 6.59 -5.98 6.19
N ARG A 47 6.11 -4.94 5.49
CA ARG A 47 5.22 -3.94 6.11
C ARG A 47 3.87 -4.54 6.47
N LEU A 48 3.30 -5.35 5.58
CA LEU A 48 2.06 -6.07 5.84
C LEU A 48 2.22 -7.04 7.03
N ARG A 49 3.33 -7.76 7.13
CA ARG A 49 3.60 -8.64 8.28
C ARG A 49 3.81 -7.87 9.59
N ILE A 50 4.48 -6.72 9.56
CA ILE A 50 4.59 -5.83 10.74
C ILE A 50 3.18 -5.42 11.18
N LEU A 51 2.36 -4.89 10.27
CA LEU A 51 0.99 -4.47 10.58
C LEU A 51 0.16 -5.63 11.14
N ASP A 52 0.27 -6.84 10.60
CA ASP A 52 -0.41 -8.03 11.11
C ASP A 52 -0.02 -8.36 12.56
N ILE A 53 1.28 -8.34 12.86
CA ILE A 53 1.80 -8.55 14.21
C ILE A 53 1.29 -7.45 15.16
N LEU A 54 1.39 -6.18 14.76
CA LEU A 54 0.93 -5.06 15.60
C LEU A 54 -0.58 -5.11 15.85
N ALA A 55 -1.37 -5.54 14.85
CA ALA A 55 -2.81 -5.65 14.96
C ALA A 55 -3.24 -6.72 15.97
N SER A 56 -2.47 -7.81 16.04
CA SER A 56 -2.75 -9.00 16.87
C SER A 56 -2.27 -8.88 18.32
N ASN A 57 -1.39 -7.93 18.63
CA ASN A 57 -0.72 -7.79 19.93
C ASN A 57 -1.03 -6.47 20.65
N GLU A 58 -2.20 -5.88 20.40
CA GLU A 58 -2.72 -4.66 21.04
C GLU A 58 -1.75 -3.46 21.09
N GLY A 59 -0.73 -3.42 20.23
CA GLY A 59 0.19 -2.28 20.11
C GLY A 59 1.34 -2.23 21.12
N VAL A 60 1.63 -3.32 21.82
CA VAL A 60 2.75 -3.38 22.78
C VAL A 60 3.91 -4.22 22.22
N VAL A 61 4.36 -3.89 21.00
CA VAL A 61 5.41 -4.66 20.30
C VAL A 61 6.66 -3.80 20.12
N CYS A 62 7.80 -4.28 20.59
CA CYS A 62 9.08 -3.62 20.39
C CYS A 62 9.82 -4.16 19.15
N VAL A 63 10.90 -3.50 18.76
CA VAL A 63 11.71 -3.91 17.60
C VAL A 63 12.37 -5.29 17.78
N CYS A 64 12.67 -5.68 19.04
CA CYS A 64 13.25 -6.98 19.34
C CYS A 64 12.25 -8.11 19.05
N ASP A 65 10.99 -7.96 19.45
CA ASP A 65 9.92 -8.93 19.16
C ASP A 65 9.74 -9.13 17.64
N LEU A 66 9.81 -8.04 16.88
CA LEU A 66 9.74 -8.07 15.41
C LEU A 66 10.95 -8.79 14.80
N GLN A 67 12.14 -8.59 15.37
CA GLN A 67 13.37 -9.24 14.90
C GLN A 67 13.36 -10.75 15.13
N GLU A 68 12.75 -11.21 16.22
CA GLU A 68 12.59 -12.65 16.49
C GLU A 68 11.57 -13.30 15.57
N THR A 69 10.54 -12.55 15.15
CA THR A 69 9.41 -13.08 14.37
C THR A 69 9.61 -13.00 12.85
N LEU A 70 10.31 -11.97 12.36
CA LEU A 70 10.45 -11.70 10.93
C LEU A 70 11.79 -12.20 10.39
N PRO A 71 11.84 -12.79 9.18
CA PRO A 71 13.07 -13.31 8.58
C PRO A 71 13.92 -12.20 7.94
N VAL A 72 14.07 -11.06 8.62
CA VAL A 72 14.85 -9.90 8.17
C VAL A 72 15.64 -9.29 9.31
N LYS A 73 16.74 -8.61 8.99
CA LYS A 73 17.59 -7.98 9.99
C LYS A 73 16.94 -6.71 10.56
N GLN A 74 17.28 -6.37 11.79
CA GLN A 74 16.78 -5.19 12.51
C GLN A 74 16.93 -3.85 11.77
N PRO A 75 18.01 -3.57 10.98
CA PRO A 75 18.05 -2.36 10.15
C PRO A 75 16.91 -2.28 9.12
N THR A 76 16.55 -3.41 8.52
CA THR A 76 15.43 -3.51 7.56
C THR A 76 14.10 -3.29 8.26
N ILE A 77 13.91 -3.86 9.45
CA ILE A 77 12.71 -3.65 10.28
C ILE A 77 12.56 -2.18 10.64
N SER A 78 13.64 -1.56 11.13
CA SER A 78 13.66 -0.14 11.52
C SER A 78 13.32 0.78 10.35
N HIS A 79 13.83 0.47 9.15
CA HIS A 79 13.48 1.19 7.94
C HIS A 79 11.98 1.08 7.62
N HIS A 80 11.40 -0.11 7.70
CA HIS A 80 9.96 -0.30 7.46
C HIS A 80 9.07 0.35 8.52
N LEU A 81 9.47 0.31 9.78
CA LEU A 81 8.78 1.03 10.87
C LEU A 81 8.80 2.54 10.61
N LYS A 82 9.94 3.10 10.18
CA LYS A 82 10.03 4.51 9.79
C LYS A 82 9.06 4.84 8.66
N LEU A 83 9.06 4.06 7.57
CA LEU A 83 8.15 4.31 6.44
C LEU A 83 6.67 4.24 6.85
N LEU A 84 6.29 3.30 7.71
CA LEU A 84 4.93 3.19 8.22
C LEU A 84 4.55 4.37 9.14
N ARG A 85 5.51 4.88 9.93
CA ARG A 85 5.33 6.08 10.76
C ARG A 85 5.23 7.36 9.93
N ASP A 86 6.07 7.49 8.91
CA ASP A 86 6.06 8.62 7.98
C ASP A 86 4.72 8.66 7.20
N ALA A 87 4.15 7.49 6.91
CA ALA A 87 2.80 7.36 6.35
C ALA A 87 1.66 7.54 7.37
N GLY A 88 1.97 7.72 8.66
CA GLY A 88 0.99 7.90 9.74
C GLY A 88 0.17 6.64 10.09
N LEU A 89 0.56 5.47 9.59
CA LEU A 89 -0.19 4.22 9.81
C LEU A 89 0.06 3.59 11.18
N ILE A 90 1.26 3.84 11.72
CA ILE A 90 1.65 3.40 13.04
C ILE A 90 2.22 4.58 13.81
N ASP A 91 2.26 4.45 15.13
CA ASP A 91 3.05 5.33 15.97
C ASP A 91 3.83 4.52 17.02
N CYS A 92 4.60 5.21 17.86
CA CYS A 92 5.29 4.57 18.96
C CYS A 92 5.29 5.38 20.25
N GLU A 93 5.26 4.66 21.37
CA GLU A 93 5.48 5.21 22.70
C GLU A 93 6.83 4.73 23.26
N ARG A 94 7.57 5.66 23.87
CA ARG A 94 8.85 5.34 24.52
C ARG A 94 8.65 5.10 25.99
N GLN A 95 9.11 3.95 26.46
CA GLN A 95 9.13 3.56 27.87
C GLN A 95 10.58 3.26 28.25
N GLY A 96 11.26 4.28 28.79
CA GLY A 96 12.70 4.22 29.08
C GLY A 96 13.54 4.07 27.82
N LEU A 97 14.27 2.95 27.72
CA LEU A 97 15.13 2.63 26.57
C LEU A 97 14.35 2.01 25.39
N TRP A 98 13.12 1.55 25.64
CA TRP A 98 12.34 0.79 24.66
C TRP A 98 11.33 1.67 23.94
N ALA A 99 11.05 1.33 22.69
CA ALA A 99 9.97 1.92 21.90
C ALA A 99 8.98 0.82 21.52
N TYR A 100 7.71 1.03 21.86
CA TYR A 100 6.60 0.13 21.57
C TYR A 100 5.77 0.72 20.44
N TYR A 101 5.53 -0.06 19.39
CA TYR A 101 4.84 0.37 18.18
C TYR A 101 3.40 -0.13 18.17
N PHE A 102 2.49 0.71 17.68
CA PHE A 102 1.07 0.40 17.59
C PHE A 102 0.44 0.99 16.33
N ILE A 103 -0.67 0.39 15.88
CA ILE A 103 -1.41 0.85 14.70
C ILE A 103 -2.29 2.04 15.06
N ARG A 104 -2.25 3.10 14.24
CA ARG A 104 -3.26 4.16 14.27
C ARG A 104 -4.48 3.69 13.48
N ARG A 105 -5.40 2.98 14.16
CA ARG A 105 -6.53 2.28 13.53
C ARG A 105 -7.44 3.20 12.73
N ASP A 106 -7.64 4.44 13.19
CA ASP A 106 -8.46 5.42 12.48
C ASP A 106 -7.85 5.79 11.12
N VAL A 107 -6.55 6.05 11.07
CA VAL A 107 -5.85 6.41 9.83
C VAL A 107 -5.77 5.22 8.88
N LEU A 108 -5.57 4.01 9.40
CA LEU A 108 -5.62 2.80 8.57
C LEU A 108 -7.01 2.60 7.95
N ARG A 109 -8.08 2.89 8.69
CA ARG A 109 -9.47 2.82 8.18
C ARG A 109 -9.75 3.88 7.12
N GLU A 110 -9.29 5.10 7.34
CA GLU A 110 -9.40 6.19 6.36
C GLU A 110 -8.65 5.84 5.07
N LEU A 111 -7.42 5.33 5.19
CA LEU A 111 -6.62 4.85 4.06
C LEU A 111 -7.38 3.76 3.28
N GLY A 112 -7.90 2.75 3.97
CA GLY A 112 -8.68 1.67 3.36
C GLY A 112 -9.92 2.18 2.64
N THR A 113 -10.60 3.18 3.20
CA THR A 113 -11.76 3.84 2.58
C THR A 113 -11.36 4.56 1.31
N ARG A 114 -10.29 5.38 1.33
CA ARG A 114 -9.77 6.08 0.14
C ARG A 114 -9.37 5.12 -0.97
N VAL A 115 -8.65 4.05 -0.64
CA VAL A 115 -8.24 3.02 -1.62
C VAL A 115 -9.46 2.34 -2.23
N THR A 116 -10.42 1.92 -1.41
CA THR A 116 -11.63 1.23 -1.89
C THR A 116 -12.47 2.16 -2.77
N GLN A 117 -12.61 3.43 -2.38
CA GLN A 117 -13.35 4.43 -3.14
C GLN A 117 -12.66 4.75 -4.47
N GLY A 118 -11.34 4.91 -4.48
CA GLY A 118 -10.58 5.12 -5.72
C GLY A 118 -10.75 3.95 -6.69
N LEU A 119 -10.59 2.71 -6.21
CA LEU A 119 -10.74 1.52 -7.05
C LEU A 119 -12.17 1.31 -7.56
N LYS A 120 -13.19 1.84 -6.86
CA LYS A 120 -14.59 1.79 -7.32
C LYS A 120 -14.79 2.48 -8.68
N ALA A 121 -13.96 3.45 -9.05
CA ALA A 121 -14.01 4.09 -10.37
C ALA A 121 -13.65 3.15 -11.53
N LEU A 122 -13.07 1.98 -11.24
CA LEU A 122 -12.66 0.97 -12.22
C LEU A 122 -13.64 -0.22 -12.34
N MET A 123 -14.62 -0.32 -11.44
CA MET A 123 -15.59 -1.43 -11.37
C MET A 123 -16.94 -1.02 -11.97
#